data_AF-A0A5C8CYU1-F1
#
_entry.id   AF-A0A5C8CYU1-F1
#
_cell.length_a   1.000
_cell.length_b   1.000
_cell.length_c   1.000
_cell.angle_alpha   90.00
_cell.angle_beta   90.00
_cell.angle_gamma   90.00
#
_symmetry.space_group_name_H-M   'P 1'
#
loop_
_entity.id
_entity.type
_entity.pdbx_description
1 polymer ?
#
loop_
_entity_poly.entity_id
_entity_poly.type
_entity_poly.pdbx_seq_one_letter_code
_entity_poly.pdbx_strand_id
1 'polypeptide(L)'
;MRAVSALGLCGVCALGFFAPVGGAQAQDASEQQNLFQQMVRNPGNHEVTFAYVKVATARGDYEAAIGALERLLFYNPKLTRVKYELGALYFRLGSYEMAKRYFKEALASPDIDPVTKERVETYLPDTEKQLQPSRFSGFAQTGIRSQSNASFAPGNGVLRFGGQDLALLPTAQRKSDINWFGLVGLSHDYDLQNQRGDILETRAVGYLTEQSRMKDLNVGTFEISFGPRLALAPEALPGVTVKPYVVGGNTWLGGVSYFSTAGVGIGMKVPVNDRFSFGPDFEWRRADFRTADPVAGFGSSDWYTTGLSANWNIAQQIKLDARGLYRRGDAALAFQSFDQWALEAALTLEFAPPFVWMSRNWSIAPFVRWIDTRFDAANPFIDPLTVRSDHQWSVGALFNAPITRNFGISAAVQYDKTDSSLPNYRLDNFSVMFGPTARF
;
A
#
# COMPACT_ATOMS: atom_id res chain seq x y z
N MET A 1 35.87 1.73 -28.62
CA MET A 1 35.32 0.39 -28.92
C MET A 1 36.17 -0.67 -28.24
N ARG A 2 35.76 -1.14 -27.07
CA ARG A 2 36.30 -2.35 -26.44
C ARG A 2 35.16 -3.10 -25.73
N ALA A 3 34.93 -4.29 -26.25
CA ALA A 3 34.30 -5.49 -25.72
C ALA A 3 33.36 -5.38 -24.49
N VAL A 4 32.09 -5.56 -24.79
CA VAL A 4 31.06 -6.26 -23.99
C VAL A 4 31.54 -7.67 -23.64
N SER A 5 31.35 -8.13 -22.39
CA SER A 5 30.99 -9.52 -22.00
C SER A 5 30.99 -9.74 -20.46
N ALA A 6 30.16 -10.70 -20.02
CA ALA A 6 29.97 -11.27 -18.68
C ALA A 6 29.05 -10.45 -17.74
N LEU A 7 27.72 -10.66 -17.72
CA LEU A 7 26.96 -11.90 -17.49
C LEU A 7 27.47 -12.65 -16.26
N GLY A 8 26.80 -12.42 -15.13
CA GLY A 8 27.04 -13.07 -13.85
C GLY A 8 25.78 -12.99 -12.97
N LEU A 9 24.92 -14.00 -13.13
CA LEU A 9 23.87 -14.45 -12.22
C LEU A 9 23.99 -13.94 -10.77
N CYS A 10 22.99 -13.20 -10.30
CA CYS A 10 22.58 -13.23 -8.90
C CYS A 10 21.14 -13.73 -8.81
N GLY A 11 21.03 -14.95 -8.27
CA GLY A 11 19.82 -15.73 -8.12
C GLY A 11 18.72 -14.99 -7.37
N VAL A 12 17.57 -14.90 -8.02
CA VAL A 12 16.29 -14.69 -7.36
C VAL A 12 16.02 -15.93 -6.51
N CYS A 13 16.24 -15.83 -5.20
CA CYS A 13 15.69 -16.77 -4.24
C CYS A 13 14.17 -16.59 -4.19
N ALA A 14 13.47 -17.16 -5.16
CA ALA A 14 12.05 -17.41 -5.08
C ALA A 14 11.82 -18.50 -4.02
N LEU A 15 11.54 -18.09 -2.78
CA LEU A 15 10.95 -18.99 -1.79
C LEU A 15 9.56 -19.38 -2.28
N GLY A 16 9.50 -20.54 -2.95
CA GLY A 16 8.28 -21.17 -3.40
C GLY A 16 7.45 -21.65 -2.21
N PHE A 17 6.48 -20.84 -1.82
CA PHE A 17 5.24 -21.33 -1.22
C PHE A 17 4.15 -21.34 -2.31
N PHE A 18 4.30 -22.23 -3.30
CA PHE A 18 3.15 -22.64 -4.12
C PHE A 18 2.41 -23.72 -3.34
N ALA A 19 1.45 -23.30 -2.50
CA ALA A 19 0.37 -24.19 -2.10
C ALA A 19 -0.43 -24.58 -3.36
N PRO A 20 -1.04 -25.79 -3.43
CA PRO A 20 -1.80 -26.21 -4.58
C PRO A 20 -3.15 -25.48 -4.64
N VAL A 21 -3.15 -24.24 -5.13
CA VAL A 21 -4.37 -23.42 -5.31
C VAL A 21 -5.33 -24.07 -6.32
N GLY A 22 -4.83 -24.90 -7.24
CA GLY A 22 -5.64 -25.59 -8.24
C GLY A 22 -6.62 -26.63 -7.68
N GLY A 23 -6.30 -27.27 -6.55
CA GLY A 23 -7.16 -28.31 -5.95
C GLY A 23 -8.43 -27.73 -5.28
N ALA A 24 -8.26 -26.66 -4.51
CA ALA A 24 -9.37 -25.96 -3.84
C ALA A 24 -10.33 -25.33 -4.86
N GLN A 25 -9.79 -24.73 -5.94
CA GLN A 25 -10.61 -24.07 -6.96
C GLN A 25 -11.47 -25.05 -7.79
N ALA A 26 -10.96 -26.26 -8.05
CA ALA A 26 -11.74 -27.31 -8.71
C ALA A 26 -12.84 -27.89 -7.81
N GLN A 27 -12.55 -28.04 -6.51
CA GLN A 27 -13.52 -28.50 -5.52
C GLN A 27 -14.65 -27.48 -5.33
N ASP A 28 -14.33 -26.19 -5.14
CA ASP A 28 -15.32 -25.11 -5.03
C ASP A 28 -16.22 -25.00 -6.28
N ALA A 29 -15.67 -25.30 -7.46
CA ALA A 29 -16.44 -25.30 -8.70
C ALA A 29 -17.47 -26.44 -8.78
N SER A 30 -17.06 -27.63 -8.35
CA SER A 30 -17.97 -28.78 -8.26
C SER A 30 -19.06 -28.55 -7.20
N GLU A 31 -18.70 -27.93 -6.07
CA GLU A 31 -19.63 -27.60 -5.00
C GLU A 31 -20.65 -26.55 -5.45
N GLN A 32 -20.21 -25.47 -6.10
CA GLN A 32 -21.11 -24.46 -6.65
C GLN A 32 -22.12 -25.08 -7.62
N GLN A 33 -21.69 -25.98 -8.50
CA GLN A 33 -22.58 -26.65 -9.45
C GLN A 33 -23.62 -27.54 -8.74
N ASN A 34 -23.19 -28.30 -7.72
CA ASN A 34 -24.10 -29.14 -6.93
C ASN A 34 -25.15 -28.29 -6.20
N LEU A 35 -24.73 -27.19 -5.57
CA LEU A 35 -25.62 -26.25 -4.89
C LEU A 35 -26.58 -25.56 -5.88
N PHE A 36 -26.11 -25.22 -7.08
CA PHE A 36 -26.97 -24.67 -8.14
C PHE A 36 -28.10 -25.64 -8.51
N GLN A 37 -27.78 -26.92 -8.73
CA GLN A 37 -28.78 -27.92 -9.09
C GLN A 37 -29.84 -28.09 -7.97
N GLN A 38 -29.42 -28.07 -6.71
CA GLN A 38 -30.34 -28.14 -5.57
C GLN A 38 -31.22 -26.89 -5.48
N MET A 39 -30.64 -25.70 -5.65
CA MET A 39 -31.35 -24.42 -5.65
C MET A 39 -32.39 -24.35 -6.78
N VAL A 40 -32.06 -24.84 -7.98
CA VAL A 40 -32.99 -24.88 -9.11
C VAL A 40 -34.18 -25.79 -8.81
N ARG A 41 -33.94 -26.96 -8.19
CA ARG A 41 -34.99 -27.92 -7.81
C ARG A 41 -35.90 -27.41 -6.69
N ASN A 42 -35.35 -26.63 -5.75
CA ASN A 42 -36.10 -26.04 -4.64
C ASN A 42 -35.90 -24.51 -4.58
N PRO A 43 -36.58 -23.74 -5.46
CA PRO A 43 -36.37 -22.31 -5.65
C PRO A 43 -36.58 -21.44 -4.40
N GLY A 44 -37.45 -21.87 -3.49
CA GLY A 44 -37.77 -21.16 -2.26
C GLY A 44 -36.92 -21.56 -1.05
N ASN A 45 -36.03 -22.55 -1.18
CA ASN A 45 -35.17 -22.98 -0.07
C ASN A 45 -34.01 -22.00 0.11
N HIS A 46 -34.16 -21.12 1.10
CA HIS A 46 -33.15 -20.10 1.41
C HIS A 46 -31.79 -20.64 1.87
N GLU A 47 -31.72 -21.81 2.52
CA GLU A 47 -30.47 -22.35 3.05
C GLU A 47 -29.54 -22.76 1.91
N VAL A 48 -30.10 -23.47 0.93
CA VAL A 48 -29.37 -23.89 -0.28
C VAL A 48 -28.93 -22.66 -1.08
N THR A 49 -29.80 -21.66 -1.23
CA THR A 49 -29.44 -20.42 -1.92
C THR A 49 -28.31 -19.68 -1.20
N PHE A 50 -28.36 -19.54 0.13
CA PHE A 50 -27.29 -18.88 0.89
C PHE A 50 -25.97 -19.66 0.82
N ALA A 51 -26.01 -20.99 0.84
CA ALA A 51 -24.83 -21.82 0.63
C ALA A 51 -24.24 -21.59 -0.78
N TYR A 52 -25.09 -21.60 -1.82
CA TYR A 52 -24.67 -21.30 -3.19
C TYR A 52 -24.03 -19.91 -3.30
N VAL A 53 -24.69 -18.89 -2.76
CA VAL A 53 -24.22 -17.49 -2.76
C VAL A 53 -22.87 -17.39 -2.06
N LYS A 54 -22.67 -18.08 -0.94
CA LYS A 54 -21.38 -18.09 -0.23
C LYS A 54 -20.26 -18.62 -1.12
N VAL A 55 -20.47 -19.76 -1.80
CA VAL A 55 -19.47 -20.36 -2.70
C VAL A 55 -19.24 -19.49 -3.94
N ALA A 56 -20.31 -19.00 -4.58
CA ALA A 56 -20.21 -18.12 -5.74
C ALA A 56 -19.44 -16.83 -5.40
N THR A 57 -19.76 -16.20 -4.27
CA THR A 57 -19.06 -15.01 -3.76
C THR A 57 -17.59 -15.32 -3.46
N ALA A 58 -17.27 -16.47 -2.85
CA ALA A 58 -15.89 -16.92 -2.60
C ALA A 58 -15.09 -17.09 -3.90
N ARG A 59 -15.75 -17.52 -4.98
CA ARG A 59 -15.17 -17.64 -6.31
C ARG A 59 -15.07 -16.31 -7.07
N GLY A 60 -15.71 -15.24 -6.57
CA GLY A 60 -15.78 -13.93 -7.24
C GLY A 60 -16.90 -13.83 -8.27
N ASP A 61 -17.77 -14.83 -8.34
CA ASP A 61 -18.94 -14.88 -9.23
C ASP A 61 -20.11 -14.11 -8.60
N TYR A 62 -19.95 -12.79 -8.52
CA TYR A 62 -20.93 -11.90 -7.89
C TYR A 62 -22.24 -11.83 -8.68
N GLU A 63 -22.19 -11.94 -10.00
CA GLU A 63 -23.38 -11.92 -10.86
C GLU A 63 -24.27 -13.14 -10.58
N ALA A 64 -23.71 -14.34 -10.51
CA ALA A 64 -24.50 -15.52 -10.19
C ALA A 64 -25.02 -15.49 -8.76
N ALA A 65 -24.24 -14.94 -7.82
CA ALA A 65 -24.69 -14.72 -6.44
C ALA A 65 -25.87 -13.74 -6.35
N ILE A 66 -25.81 -12.62 -7.09
CA ILE A 66 -26.90 -11.63 -7.17
C ILE A 66 -28.15 -12.28 -7.77
N GLY A 67 -28.04 -12.96 -8.91
CA GLY A 67 -29.19 -13.61 -9.56
C GLY A 67 -29.87 -14.66 -8.67
N ALA A 68 -29.09 -15.41 -7.88
CA ALA A 68 -29.60 -16.37 -6.91
C ALA A 68 -30.40 -15.68 -5.78
N LEU A 69 -29.87 -14.57 -5.23
CA LEU A 69 -30.55 -13.80 -4.19
C LEU A 69 -31.79 -13.06 -4.72
N GLU A 70 -31.75 -12.50 -5.92
CA GLU A 70 -32.91 -11.84 -6.54
C GLU A 70 -34.06 -12.83 -6.77
N ARG A 71 -33.74 -14.03 -7.24
CA ARG A 71 -34.72 -15.12 -7.35
C ARG A 71 -35.29 -15.50 -5.98
N LEU A 72 -34.46 -15.60 -4.94
CA LEU A 72 -34.95 -15.89 -3.60
C LEU A 72 -35.85 -14.78 -3.06
N LEU A 73 -35.51 -13.51 -3.32
CA LEU A 73 -36.31 -12.36 -2.94
C LEU A 73 -37.66 -12.35 -3.69
N PHE A 74 -37.70 -12.81 -4.94
CA PHE A 74 -38.94 -12.97 -5.70
C PHE A 74 -39.91 -13.95 -5.01
N TYR A 75 -39.42 -15.10 -4.53
CA TYR A 75 -40.25 -16.07 -3.79
C TYR A 75 -40.58 -15.60 -2.37
N ASN A 76 -39.68 -14.87 -1.72
CA ASN A 76 -39.79 -14.43 -0.34
C ASN A 76 -39.49 -12.92 -0.19
N PRO A 77 -40.43 -12.02 -0.56
CA PRO A 77 -40.16 -10.57 -0.67
C PRO A 77 -39.83 -9.86 0.65
N LYS A 78 -40.14 -10.50 1.79
CA LYS A 78 -39.98 -9.93 3.13
C LYS A 78 -38.63 -10.28 3.79
N LEU A 79 -37.75 -11.03 3.11
CA LEU A 79 -36.47 -11.44 3.72
C LEU A 79 -35.47 -10.28 3.80
N THR A 80 -35.39 -9.65 4.97
CA THR A 80 -34.48 -8.52 5.24
C THR A 80 -33.01 -8.88 5.03
N ARG A 81 -32.60 -10.08 5.44
CA ARG A 81 -31.24 -10.58 5.21
C ARG A 81 -30.87 -10.61 3.73
N VAL A 82 -31.79 -11.00 2.84
CA VAL A 82 -31.53 -11.07 1.39
C VAL A 82 -31.29 -9.67 0.82
N LYS A 83 -32.06 -8.67 1.25
CA LYS A 83 -31.86 -7.27 0.84
C LYS A 83 -30.49 -6.74 1.27
N TYR A 84 -30.07 -7.03 2.50
CA TYR A 84 -28.72 -6.67 2.96
C TYR A 84 -27.64 -7.32 2.10
N GLU A 85 -27.72 -8.63 1.85
CA GLU A 85 -26.72 -9.37 1.06
C GLU A 85 -26.68 -8.87 -0.39
N LEU A 86 -27.83 -8.56 -1.00
CA LEU A 86 -27.90 -7.91 -2.31
C LEU A 86 -27.20 -6.54 -2.28
N GLY A 87 -27.48 -5.71 -1.28
CA GLY A 87 -26.81 -4.43 -1.11
C GLY A 87 -25.28 -4.58 -1.02
N ALA A 88 -24.80 -5.57 -0.26
CA ALA A 88 -23.37 -5.86 -0.12
C ALA A 88 -22.73 -6.38 -1.42
N LEU A 89 -23.43 -7.23 -2.18
CA LEU A 89 -22.93 -7.73 -3.47
C LEU A 89 -22.92 -6.64 -4.55
N TYR A 90 -23.99 -5.84 -4.66
CA TYR A 90 -24.03 -4.70 -5.57
C TYR A 90 -22.97 -3.65 -5.23
N PHE A 91 -22.66 -3.44 -3.95
CA PHE A 91 -21.57 -2.57 -3.52
C PHE A 91 -20.21 -3.10 -4.01
N ARG A 92 -19.97 -4.42 -3.90
CA ARG A 92 -18.75 -5.07 -4.41
C ARG A 92 -18.63 -5.02 -5.92
N LEU A 93 -19.75 -5.11 -6.64
CA LEU A 93 -19.82 -4.98 -8.09
C LEU A 93 -19.61 -3.53 -8.59
N GLY A 94 -19.58 -2.54 -7.69
CA GLY A 94 -19.48 -1.12 -8.05
C GLY A 94 -20.81 -0.49 -8.49
N SER A 95 -21.92 -1.24 -8.44
CA SER A 95 -23.25 -0.73 -8.76
C SER A 95 -23.87 -0.05 -7.53
N TYR A 96 -23.30 1.10 -7.16
CA TYR A 96 -23.58 1.80 -5.90
C TYR A 96 -25.03 2.30 -5.77
N GLU A 97 -25.71 2.62 -6.87
CA GLU A 97 -27.14 2.99 -6.82
C GLU A 97 -28.01 1.82 -6.38
N MET A 98 -27.79 0.64 -6.95
CA MET A 98 -28.49 -0.58 -6.54
C MET A 98 -28.13 -0.96 -5.10
N ALA A 99 -26.86 -0.85 -4.73
CA ALA A 99 -26.42 -1.10 -3.37
C ALA A 99 -27.15 -0.20 -2.36
N LYS A 100 -27.19 1.11 -2.63
CA LYS A 100 -27.89 2.10 -1.79
C LYS A 100 -29.38 1.79 -1.68
N ARG A 101 -30.02 1.43 -2.79
CA ARG A 101 -31.43 1.04 -2.82
C ARG A 101 -31.68 -0.16 -1.88
N TYR A 102 -30.97 -1.26 -2.08
CA TYR A 102 -31.16 -2.47 -1.27
C TYR A 102 -30.81 -2.27 0.21
N PHE A 103 -29.78 -1.49 0.52
CA PHE A 103 -29.47 -1.10 1.89
C PHE A 103 -30.61 -0.28 2.54
N LYS A 104 -31.19 0.68 1.82
CA LYS A 104 -32.36 1.43 2.34
C LYS A 104 -33.59 0.55 2.51
N GLU A 105 -33.85 -0.36 1.57
CA GLU A 105 -34.93 -1.33 1.70
C GLU A 105 -34.74 -2.30 2.88
N ALA A 106 -33.50 -2.69 3.19
CA ALA A 106 -33.17 -3.49 4.37
C ALA A 106 -33.46 -2.70 5.66
N LEU A 107 -32.98 -1.46 5.78
CA LEU A 107 -33.24 -0.59 6.94
C LEU A 107 -34.72 -0.29 7.18
N ALA A 108 -35.51 -0.23 6.11
CA ALA A 108 -36.96 -0.01 6.18
C ALA A 108 -37.76 -1.27 6.57
N SER A 109 -37.12 -2.44 6.66
CA SER A 109 -37.84 -3.68 6.94
C SER A 109 -38.16 -3.81 8.44
N PRO A 110 -39.42 -4.12 8.83
CA PRO A 110 -39.84 -4.12 10.24
C PRO A 110 -39.13 -5.14 11.14
N ASP A 111 -38.57 -6.20 10.54
CA ASP A 111 -37.93 -7.34 11.18
C ASP A 111 -36.39 -7.26 11.16
N ILE A 112 -35.81 -6.08 10.88
CA ILE A 112 -34.35 -5.92 10.85
C ILE A 112 -33.74 -6.19 12.23
N ASP A 113 -32.83 -7.16 12.31
CA ASP A 113 -32.09 -7.44 13.53
C ASP A 113 -30.99 -6.39 13.77
N PRO A 114 -30.58 -6.14 15.02
CA PRO A 114 -29.59 -5.12 15.35
C PRO A 114 -28.25 -5.28 14.62
N VAL A 115 -27.81 -6.52 14.38
CA VAL A 115 -26.52 -6.81 13.73
C VAL A 115 -26.58 -6.45 12.25
N THR A 116 -27.66 -6.82 11.55
CA THR A 116 -27.88 -6.43 10.16
C THR A 116 -28.02 -4.91 10.04
N LYS A 117 -28.74 -4.27 10.96
CA LYS A 117 -28.86 -2.81 10.99
C LYS A 117 -27.50 -2.12 11.09
N GLU A 118 -26.68 -2.53 12.06
CA GLU A 118 -25.33 -1.97 12.25
C GLU A 118 -24.42 -2.19 11.02
N ARG A 119 -24.52 -3.36 10.38
CA ARG A 119 -23.79 -3.64 9.13
C ARG A 119 -24.24 -2.71 8.01
N VAL A 120 -25.54 -2.52 7.80
CA VAL A 120 -26.04 -1.59 6.78
C VAL A 120 -25.61 -0.16 7.09
N GLU A 121 -25.71 0.29 8.34
CA GLU A 121 -25.26 1.62 8.77
C GLU A 121 -23.73 1.81 8.61
N THR A 122 -22.97 0.71 8.60
CA THR A 122 -21.53 0.72 8.29
C THR A 122 -21.26 0.92 6.79
N TYR A 123 -22.00 0.25 5.89
CA TYR A 123 -21.75 0.26 4.44
C TYR A 123 -22.49 1.38 3.68
N LEU A 124 -23.69 1.76 4.13
CA LEU A 124 -24.55 2.70 3.41
C LEU A 124 -23.85 4.05 3.17
N PRO A 125 -23.16 4.68 4.15
CA PRO A 125 -22.59 5.98 3.87
C PRO A 125 -21.30 5.89 3.03
N ASP A 126 -20.60 4.74 3.05
CA ASP A 126 -19.53 4.46 2.07
C ASP A 126 -20.13 4.34 0.66
N THR A 127 -21.31 3.73 0.52
CA THR A 127 -22.05 3.61 -0.74
C THR A 127 -22.52 4.97 -1.25
N GLU A 128 -23.12 5.80 -0.39
CA GLU A 128 -23.60 7.14 -0.75
C GLU A 128 -22.44 8.06 -1.14
N LYS A 129 -21.27 7.90 -0.51
CA LYS A 129 -20.04 8.60 -0.88
C LYS A 129 -19.57 8.24 -2.28
N GLN A 130 -19.68 6.99 -2.71
CA GLN A 130 -19.29 6.59 -4.07
C GLN A 130 -20.13 7.24 -5.17
N LEU A 131 -21.36 7.63 -4.85
CA LEU A 131 -22.26 8.35 -5.76
C LEU A 131 -22.00 9.86 -5.82
N GLN A 132 -21.15 10.39 -4.94
CA GLN A 132 -20.81 11.81 -4.97
C GLN A 132 -19.80 12.08 -6.10
N PRO A 133 -19.94 13.19 -6.85
CA PRO A 133 -18.95 13.59 -7.84
C PRO A 133 -17.59 13.86 -7.21
N SER A 134 -17.59 14.43 -5.99
CA SER A 134 -16.38 14.78 -5.24
C SER A 134 -16.25 13.85 -4.05
N ARG A 135 -15.22 13.02 -4.02
CA ARG A 135 -15.02 11.98 -3.00
C ARG A 135 -13.72 12.22 -2.26
N PHE A 136 -13.83 12.55 -0.98
CA PHE A 136 -12.68 12.73 -0.09
C PHE A 136 -12.52 11.55 0.82
N SER A 137 -11.38 10.88 0.81
CA SER A 137 -11.04 9.84 1.78
C SER A 137 -9.70 10.13 2.43
N GLY A 138 -9.49 9.56 3.61
CA GLY A 138 -8.23 9.72 4.28
C GLY A 138 -8.00 8.70 5.38
N PHE A 139 -6.75 8.62 5.78
CA PHE A 139 -6.35 7.93 6.99
C PHE A 139 -5.38 8.81 7.78
N ALA A 140 -5.38 8.61 9.09
CA ALA A 140 -4.40 9.17 9.99
C ALA A 140 -3.95 8.09 10.97
N GLN A 141 -2.67 8.07 11.29
CA GLN A 141 -2.08 7.22 12.32
C GLN A 141 -1.17 8.08 13.15
N THR A 142 -1.22 7.93 14.47
CA THR A 142 -0.28 8.58 15.36
C THR A 142 0.05 7.64 16.50
N GLY A 143 1.18 7.82 17.15
CA GLY A 143 1.55 6.95 18.25
C GLY A 143 2.98 7.13 18.70
N ILE A 144 3.48 6.08 19.34
CA ILE A 144 4.84 5.98 19.82
C ILE A 144 5.60 4.95 19.02
N ARG A 145 6.89 5.19 18.80
CA ARG A 145 7.81 4.21 18.24
C ARG A 145 9.06 4.13 19.10
N SER A 146 9.47 2.91 19.42
CA SER A 146 10.75 2.61 20.02
C SER A 146 11.73 2.17 18.93
N GLN A 147 12.96 2.68 18.97
CA GLN A 147 14.02 2.35 18.03
C GLN A 147 15.31 2.00 18.77
N SER A 148 15.95 0.91 18.36
CA SER A 148 17.25 0.49 18.91
C SER A 148 18.43 1.32 18.40
N ASN A 149 18.28 2.01 17.27
CA ASN A 149 19.28 2.90 16.67
C ASN A 149 18.59 4.14 16.09
N ALA A 150 18.14 5.03 16.96
CA ALA A 150 17.54 6.30 16.56
C ALA A 150 18.58 7.31 16.08
N SER A 151 19.85 7.15 16.48
CA SER A 151 20.96 8.01 16.05
C SER A 151 21.44 7.73 14.63
N PHE A 152 20.97 6.65 13.98
CA PHE A 152 21.45 6.18 12.68
C PHE A 152 22.99 6.09 12.62
N ALA A 153 23.62 5.70 13.73
CA ALA A 153 25.07 5.56 13.82
C ALA A 153 25.51 4.19 13.26
N PRO A 154 26.71 4.10 12.66
CA PRO A 154 27.32 2.85 12.21
C PRO A 154 27.26 1.74 13.26
N GLY A 155 26.81 0.55 12.87
CA GLY A 155 26.62 -0.59 13.77
C GLY A 155 27.91 -1.08 14.43
N ASN A 156 29.05 -0.90 13.76
CA ASN A 156 30.38 -1.22 14.30
C ASN A 156 31.06 -0.03 15.00
N GLY A 157 30.40 1.13 15.07
CA GLY A 157 30.96 2.33 15.71
C GLY A 157 32.15 2.95 14.97
N VAL A 158 32.32 2.70 13.67
CA VAL A 158 33.45 3.22 12.87
C VAL A 158 32.92 4.19 11.80
N LEU A 159 33.53 5.36 11.71
CA LEU A 159 33.37 6.29 10.59
C LEU A 159 34.66 6.35 9.77
N ARG A 160 34.52 6.42 8.45
CA ARG A 160 35.60 6.71 7.52
C ARG A 160 35.57 8.17 7.09
N PHE A 161 36.71 8.82 7.13
CA PHE A 161 36.90 10.19 6.68
C PHE A 161 38.28 10.36 6.04
N GLY A 162 38.35 10.92 4.83
CA GLY A 162 39.60 11.01 4.07
C GLY A 162 40.32 9.66 3.88
N GLY A 163 39.57 8.56 3.78
CA GLY A 163 40.11 7.20 3.67
C GLY A 163 40.63 6.58 4.98
N GLN A 164 40.53 7.28 6.13
CA GLN A 164 40.95 6.78 7.43
C GLN A 164 39.77 6.35 8.30
N ASP A 165 39.91 5.23 9.00
CA ASP A 165 38.90 4.75 9.96
C ASP A 165 39.10 5.41 11.33
N LEU A 166 38.03 6.05 11.80
CA LEU A 166 37.94 6.74 13.07
C LEU A 166 36.88 6.03 13.93
N ALA A 167 37.28 5.62 15.13
CA ALA A 167 36.34 5.10 16.11
C ALA A 167 35.44 6.22 16.62
N LEU A 168 34.13 5.99 16.63
CA LEU A 168 33.17 6.92 17.19
C LEU A 168 33.33 7.03 18.70
N LEU A 169 33.32 8.27 19.19
CA LEU A 169 33.17 8.55 20.61
C LEU A 169 31.91 7.84 21.14
N PRO A 170 31.91 7.34 22.39
CA PRO A 170 30.72 6.68 22.97
C PRO A 170 29.45 7.53 22.90
N THR A 171 29.59 8.85 22.91
CA THR A 171 28.48 9.81 22.76
C THR A 171 27.89 9.89 21.35
N ALA A 172 28.63 9.47 20.33
CA ALA A 172 28.23 9.46 18.92
C ALA A 172 27.90 8.05 18.39
N GLN A 173 28.01 7.03 19.23
CA GLN A 173 27.65 5.65 18.89
C GLN A 173 26.13 5.44 18.83
N ARG A 174 25.74 4.23 18.43
CA ARG A 174 24.36 3.75 18.38
C ARG A 174 23.64 4.03 19.71
N LYS A 175 22.53 4.73 19.62
CA LYS A 175 21.67 5.08 20.76
C LYS A 175 20.22 4.77 20.42
N SER A 176 19.54 4.14 21.37
CA SER A 176 18.10 3.96 21.28
C SER A 176 17.38 5.29 21.53
N ASP A 177 16.17 5.41 20.99
CA ASP A 177 15.23 6.48 21.38
C ASP A 177 13.80 5.99 21.27
N ILE A 178 12.91 6.72 21.95
CA ILE A 178 11.47 6.62 21.76
C ILE A 178 11.02 7.94 21.15
N ASN A 179 10.16 7.89 20.15
CA ASN A 179 9.62 9.07 19.51
C ASN A 179 8.10 9.02 19.38
N TRP A 180 7.50 10.19 19.32
CA TRP A 180 6.17 10.36 18.77
C TRP A 180 6.23 10.34 17.25
N PHE A 181 5.21 9.82 16.60
CA PHE A 181 5.04 9.95 15.15
C PHE A 181 3.60 10.27 14.76
N GLY A 182 3.46 10.88 13.59
CA GLY A 182 2.19 11.12 12.91
C GLY A 182 2.31 10.81 11.43
N LEU A 183 1.32 10.14 10.87
CA LEU A 183 1.19 9.81 9.45
C LEU A 183 -0.23 10.16 9.01
N VAL A 184 -0.37 10.92 7.94
CA VAL A 184 -1.65 11.32 7.36
C VAL A 184 -1.62 11.06 5.87
N GLY A 185 -2.63 10.40 5.34
CA GLY A 185 -2.86 10.26 3.91
C GLY A 185 -4.24 10.78 3.53
N LEU A 186 -4.30 11.62 2.51
CA LEU A 186 -5.53 12.21 1.98
C LEU A 186 -5.66 11.85 0.50
N SER A 187 -6.87 11.52 0.08
CA SER A 187 -7.23 11.27 -1.31
C SER A 187 -8.48 12.05 -1.66
N HIS A 188 -8.46 12.69 -2.82
CA HIS A 188 -9.60 13.35 -3.41
C HIS A 188 -9.75 12.88 -4.85
N ASP A 189 -10.86 12.22 -5.13
CA ASP A 189 -11.22 11.79 -6.48
C ASP A 189 -12.44 12.60 -6.92
N TYR A 190 -12.31 13.32 -8.04
CA TYR A 190 -13.39 14.10 -8.64
C TYR A 190 -13.80 13.50 -9.97
N ASP A 191 -15.05 13.02 -10.05
CA ASP A 191 -15.66 12.46 -11.23
C ASP A 191 -15.95 13.56 -12.27
N LEU A 192 -15.39 13.43 -13.47
CA LEU A 192 -15.61 14.38 -14.57
C LEU A 192 -16.98 14.19 -15.24
N GLN A 193 -17.77 13.20 -14.80
CA GLN A 193 -19.13 12.91 -15.25
C GLN A 193 -19.23 12.67 -16.76
N ASN A 194 -18.17 12.14 -17.36
CA ASN A 194 -18.15 11.78 -18.76
C ASN A 194 -18.43 10.28 -18.94
N GLN A 195 -18.81 9.89 -20.16
CA GLN A 195 -19.16 8.50 -20.48
C GLN A 195 -17.99 7.52 -20.33
N ARG A 196 -16.74 8.01 -20.30
CA ARG A 196 -15.53 7.18 -20.16
C ARG A 196 -15.20 6.85 -18.70
N GLY A 197 -15.78 7.55 -17.74
CA GLY A 197 -15.46 7.41 -16.32
C GLY A 197 -14.11 8.06 -15.93
N ASP A 198 -13.72 9.13 -16.61
CA ASP A 198 -12.48 9.84 -16.28
C ASP A 198 -12.63 10.61 -14.96
N ILE A 199 -11.56 10.64 -14.16
CA ILE A 199 -11.54 11.31 -12.86
C ILE A 199 -10.31 12.21 -12.70
N LEU A 200 -10.39 13.25 -11.88
CA LEU A 200 -9.23 13.97 -11.37
C LEU A 200 -8.84 13.40 -10.00
N GLU A 201 -7.59 13.00 -9.85
CA GLU A 201 -7.07 12.45 -8.60
C GLU A 201 -6.08 13.40 -7.95
N THR A 202 -6.31 13.73 -6.68
CA THR A 202 -5.35 14.40 -5.80
C THR A 202 -4.98 13.45 -4.67
N ARG A 203 -3.69 13.26 -4.42
CA ARG A 203 -3.19 12.45 -3.30
C ARG A 203 -2.19 13.26 -2.51
N ALA A 204 -2.31 13.27 -1.19
CA ALA A 204 -1.34 13.91 -0.30
C ALA A 204 -0.98 12.98 0.83
N VAL A 205 0.30 12.93 1.19
CA VAL A 205 0.79 12.16 2.35
C VAL A 205 1.74 13.03 3.17
N GLY A 206 1.59 12.97 4.48
CA GLY A 206 2.43 13.68 5.44
C GLY A 206 2.91 12.73 6.53
N TYR A 207 4.18 12.81 6.88
CA TYR A 207 4.81 12.04 7.96
C TYR A 207 5.63 12.96 8.85
N LEU A 208 5.51 12.81 10.17
CA LEU A 208 6.22 13.62 11.15
C LEU A 208 6.71 12.73 12.29
N THR A 209 7.85 13.09 12.87
CA THR A 209 8.39 12.47 14.08
C THR A 209 8.91 13.52 15.05
N GLU A 210 8.73 13.25 16.34
CA GLU A 210 9.35 14.01 17.42
C GLU A 210 10.11 13.06 18.35
N GLN A 211 11.43 13.07 18.24
CA GLN A 211 12.36 12.29 19.05
C GLN A 211 12.39 12.81 20.48
N SER A 212 12.42 11.90 21.46
CA SER A 212 12.47 12.30 22.88
C SER A 212 13.82 12.89 23.26
N ARG A 213 14.93 12.33 22.74
CA ARG A 213 16.29 12.76 23.08
C ARG A 213 16.99 13.46 21.92
N MET A 214 16.77 13.02 20.68
CA MET A 214 17.53 13.48 19.50
C MET A 214 16.72 14.42 18.62
N LYS A 215 16.39 15.61 19.13
CA LYS A 215 15.49 16.56 18.42
C LYS A 215 16.01 17.01 17.05
N ASP A 216 17.32 17.02 16.84
CA ASP A 216 17.94 17.32 15.55
C ASP A 216 17.67 16.24 14.49
N LEU A 217 17.18 15.06 14.90
CA LEU A 217 16.78 13.96 14.04
C LEU A 217 15.24 13.87 13.87
N ASN A 218 14.51 14.92 14.24
CA ASN A 218 13.10 15.02 13.92
C ASN A 218 12.93 15.11 12.40
N VAL A 219 12.24 14.13 11.82
CA VAL A 219 11.90 14.09 10.41
C VAL A 219 10.49 14.60 10.20
N GLY A 220 10.31 15.47 9.21
CA GLY A 220 9.02 15.77 8.60
C GLY A 220 9.08 15.48 7.11
N THR A 221 8.00 15.01 6.49
CA THR A 221 7.90 14.84 5.05
C THR A 221 6.46 15.09 4.62
N PHE A 222 6.32 15.78 3.49
CA PHE A 222 5.03 16.01 2.84
C PHE A 222 5.20 15.80 1.34
N GLU A 223 4.26 15.09 0.72
CA GLU A 223 4.17 14.94 -0.73
C GLU A 223 2.72 15.13 -1.17
N ILE A 224 2.53 15.78 -2.30
CA ILE A 224 1.25 15.94 -2.99
C ILE A 224 1.40 15.64 -4.47
N SER A 225 0.45 14.89 -5.03
CA SER A 225 0.33 14.63 -6.46
C SER A 225 -1.07 14.95 -6.96
N PHE A 226 -1.14 15.41 -8.20
CA PHE A 226 -2.39 15.79 -8.87
C PHE A 226 -2.34 15.39 -10.34
N GLY A 227 -3.41 14.78 -10.84
CA GLY A 227 -3.53 14.50 -12.27
C GLY A 227 -4.80 13.76 -12.66
N PRO A 228 -5.23 13.87 -13.93
CA PRO A 228 -6.37 13.10 -14.43
C PRO A 228 -6.02 11.62 -14.57
N ARG A 229 -6.92 10.74 -14.15
CA ARG A 229 -6.93 9.34 -14.55
C ARG A 229 -7.94 9.18 -15.67
N LEU A 230 -7.44 8.80 -16.83
CA LEU A 230 -8.19 8.70 -18.08
C LEU A 230 -8.34 7.23 -18.48
N ALA A 231 -9.55 6.83 -18.88
CA ALA A 231 -9.76 5.49 -19.43
C ALA A 231 -9.21 5.41 -20.87
N LEU A 232 -8.43 4.36 -21.16
CA LEU A 232 -7.82 4.15 -22.46
C LEU A 232 -8.67 3.18 -23.30
N ALA A 233 -9.25 3.68 -24.39
CA ALA A 233 -10.08 2.90 -25.33
C ALA A 233 -11.01 1.90 -24.62
N PRO A 234 -11.99 2.36 -23.81
CA PRO A 234 -12.77 1.50 -22.91
C PRO A 234 -13.46 0.31 -23.58
N GLU A 235 -13.82 0.45 -24.87
CA GLU A 235 -14.44 -0.60 -25.67
C GLU A 235 -13.48 -1.75 -26.02
N ALA A 236 -12.18 -1.44 -26.21
CA ALA A 236 -11.15 -2.42 -26.59
C ALA A 236 -10.30 -2.89 -25.41
N LEU A 237 -10.11 -2.02 -24.40
CA LEU A 237 -9.28 -2.27 -23.21
C LEU A 237 -10.05 -1.91 -21.93
N PRO A 238 -11.07 -2.70 -21.54
CA PRO A 238 -11.89 -2.41 -20.36
C PRO A 238 -11.06 -2.24 -19.09
N GLY A 239 -11.26 -1.14 -18.38
CA GLY A 239 -10.60 -0.85 -17.10
C GLY A 239 -9.13 -0.42 -17.18
N VAL A 240 -8.52 -0.41 -18.37
CA VAL A 240 -7.17 0.14 -18.56
C VAL A 240 -7.23 1.66 -18.43
N THR A 241 -6.40 2.22 -17.55
CA THR A 241 -6.33 3.67 -17.34
C THR A 241 -4.91 4.18 -17.42
N VAL A 242 -4.76 5.45 -17.80
CA VAL A 242 -3.50 6.20 -17.74
C VAL A 242 -3.68 7.43 -16.87
N LYS A 243 -2.65 7.77 -16.10
CA LYS A 243 -2.62 8.93 -15.23
C LYS A 243 -1.32 9.70 -15.47
N PRO A 244 -1.32 10.73 -16.33
CA PRO A 244 -0.32 11.79 -16.24
C PRO A 244 -0.55 12.59 -14.95
N TYR A 245 0.50 12.97 -14.26
CA TYR A 245 0.40 13.73 -13.01
C TYR A 245 1.60 14.65 -12.78
N VAL A 246 1.38 15.67 -11.96
CA VAL A 246 2.43 16.47 -11.33
C VAL A 246 2.57 16.02 -9.88
N VAL A 247 3.79 16.11 -9.34
CA VAL A 247 4.08 15.74 -7.95
C VAL A 247 5.08 16.74 -7.35
N GLY A 248 4.94 17.02 -6.06
CA GLY A 248 5.87 17.85 -5.33
C GLY A 248 5.87 17.53 -3.86
N GLY A 249 6.96 17.86 -3.18
CA GLY A 249 7.10 17.57 -1.77
C GLY A 249 8.26 18.29 -1.10
N ASN A 250 8.32 18.16 0.22
CA ASN A 250 9.41 18.68 1.03
C ASN A 250 9.69 17.72 2.19
N THR A 251 10.96 17.58 2.53
CA THR A 251 11.41 16.85 3.71
C THR A 251 12.14 17.82 4.62
N TRP A 252 11.80 17.78 5.91
CA TRP A 252 12.44 18.52 6.98
C TRP A 252 13.25 17.56 7.85
N LEU A 253 14.42 18.00 8.31
CA LEU A 253 15.27 17.31 9.27
C LEU A 253 15.68 18.30 10.35
N GLY A 254 15.47 18.00 11.62
CA GLY A 254 15.81 18.90 12.73
C GLY A 254 15.03 20.23 12.68
N GLY A 255 13.83 20.23 12.08
CA GLY A 255 13.00 21.44 11.93
C GLY A 255 13.40 22.35 10.76
N VAL A 256 14.47 22.05 10.03
CA VAL A 256 14.87 22.80 8.82
C VAL A 256 14.54 22.02 7.56
N SER A 257 14.16 22.73 6.48
CA SER A 257 13.89 22.10 5.18
C SER A 257 15.18 21.50 4.63
N TYR A 258 15.22 20.18 4.50
CA TYR A 258 16.38 19.38 4.09
C TYR A 258 16.48 19.30 2.56
N PHE A 259 15.38 18.94 1.89
CA PHE A 259 15.26 19.08 0.43
C PHE A 259 13.80 19.28 0.00
N SER A 260 13.62 19.86 -1.18
CA SER A 260 12.34 19.96 -1.87
C SER A 260 12.38 19.17 -3.17
N THR A 261 11.23 18.66 -3.60
CA THR A 261 11.11 17.99 -4.90
C THR A 261 9.93 18.52 -5.70
N ALA A 262 10.08 18.50 -7.02
CA ALA A 262 9.02 18.76 -7.99
C ALA A 262 9.23 17.88 -9.21
N GLY A 263 8.16 17.33 -9.77
CA GLY A 263 8.26 16.37 -10.86
C GLY A 263 6.96 16.17 -11.62
N VAL A 264 7.07 15.40 -12.69
CA VAL A 264 5.95 14.93 -13.49
C VAL A 264 6.11 13.45 -13.77
N GLY A 265 4.99 12.74 -13.86
CA GLY A 265 5.00 11.32 -14.15
C GLY A 265 3.79 10.88 -14.93
N ILE A 266 3.87 9.63 -15.39
CA ILE A 266 2.78 8.93 -16.04
C ILE A 266 2.74 7.51 -15.50
N GLY A 267 1.57 7.11 -15.00
CA GLY A 267 1.32 5.75 -14.53
C GLY A 267 0.17 5.13 -15.28
N MET A 268 0.20 3.82 -15.48
CA MET A 268 -0.92 3.06 -16.02
C MET A 268 -1.49 2.12 -14.97
N LYS A 269 -2.75 1.73 -15.13
CA LYS A 269 -3.35 0.59 -14.44
C LYS A 269 -3.92 -0.34 -15.50
N VAL A 270 -3.48 -1.58 -15.49
CA VAL A 270 -3.88 -2.63 -16.42
C VAL A 270 -4.49 -3.77 -15.59
N PRO A 271 -5.83 -3.86 -15.51
CA PRO A 271 -6.48 -5.04 -14.93
C PRO A 271 -6.34 -6.21 -15.90
N VAL A 272 -5.82 -7.34 -15.42
CA VAL A 272 -5.74 -8.58 -16.20
C VAL A 272 -6.99 -9.42 -15.97
N ASN A 273 -7.52 -9.38 -14.75
CA ASN A 273 -8.79 -9.97 -14.33
C ASN A 273 -9.23 -9.31 -13.00
N ASP A 274 -10.33 -9.77 -12.40
CA ASP A 274 -10.89 -9.21 -11.16
C ASP A 274 -9.98 -9.37 -9.93
N ARG A 275 -8.96 -10.23 -10.02
CA ARG A 275 -8.03 -10.53 -8.93
C ARG A 275 -6.64 -9.96 -9.12
N PHE A 276 -6.21 -9.72 -10.36
CA PHE A 276 -4.85 -9.29 -10.65
C PHE A 276 -4.84 -8.05 -11.54
N SER A 277 -4.07 -7.05 -11.11
CA SER A 277 -3.77 -5.87 -11.91
C SER A 277 -2.31 -5.47 -11.71
N PHE A 278 -1.73 -4.87 -12.74
CA PHE A 278 -0.41 -4.29 -12.66
C PHE A 278 -0.41 -2.89 -13.26
N GLY A 279 0.62 -2.11 -12.95
CA GLY A 279 0.72 -0.72 -13.39
C GLY A 279 2.18 -0.32 -13.58
N PRO A 280 2.67 -0.22 -14.83
CA PRO A 280 3.94 0.42 -15.10
C PRO A 280 3.83 1.93 -14.87
N ASP A 281 4.90 2.54 -14.37
CA ASP A 281 5.02 3.97 -14.19
C ASP A 281 6.39 4.50 -14.60
N PHE A 282 6.40 5.77 -15.00
CA PHE A 282 7.61 6.56 -15.20
C PHE A 282 7.42 7.94 -14.55
N GLU A 283 8.44 8.39 -13.84
CA GLU A 283 8.45 9.70 -13.17
C GLU A 283 9.83 10.36 -13.33
N TRP A 284 9.84 11.61 -13.76
CA TRP A 284 10.99 12.50 -13.59
C TRP A 284 10.72 13.45 -12.42
N ARG A 285 11.74 13.65 -11.57
CA ARG A 285 11.66 14.51 -10.40
C ARG A 285 12.98 15.25 -10.19
N ARG A 286 12.91 16.57 -10.08
CA ARG A 286 14.01 17.39 -9.59
C ARG A 286 14.00 17.37 -8.07
N ALA A 287 15.15 17.06 -7.45
CA ALA A 287 15.37 17.13 -6.01
C ALA A 287 16.41 18.19 -5.71
N ASP A 288 16.04 19.21 -4.93
CA ASP A 288 16.92 20.31 -4.56
C ASP A 288 17.24 20.25 -3.06
N PHE A 289 18.47 19.90 -2.74
CA PHE A 289 18.98 19.79 -1.38
C PHE A 289 19.46 21.15 -0.88
N ARG A 290 19.15 21.46 0.39
CA ARG A 290 19.47 22.75 1.04
C ARG A 290 20.57 22.62 2.09
N THR A 291 21.33 21.53 2.07
CA THR A 291 22.33 21.23 3.09
C THR A 291 23.58 22.09 2.94
N ALA A 292 24.13 22.53 4.07
CA ALA A 292 25.46 23.15 4.12
C ALA A 292 26.60 22.12 4.15
N ASP A 293 26.26 20.82 4.16
CA ASP A 293 27.21 19.71 4.09
C ASP A 293 27.19 19.12 2.65
N PRO A 294 28.06 19.62 1.75
CA PRO A 294 28.19 19.10 0.38
C PRO A 294 28.96 17.77 0.33
N VAL A 295 29.38 17.27 1.49
CA VAL A 295 30.41 16.25 1.62
C VAL A 295 29.79 14.87 1.86
N ALA A 296 28.76 14.78 2.70
CA ALA A 296 28.13 13.50 3.06
C ALA A 296 26.65 13.44 2.64
N GLY A 297 26.34 12.68 1.58
CA GLY A 297 24.97 12.33 1.22
C GLY A 297 24.61 12.52 -0.25
N PHE A 298 23.30 12.63 -0.51
CA PHE A 298 22.75 12.97 -1.83
C PHE A 298 22.84 14.48 -2.05
N GLY A 299 23.12 14.88 -3.29
CA GLY A 299 23.09 16.28 -3.71
C GLY A 299 21.88 16.60 -4.59
N SER A 300 21.70 17.89 -4.90
CA SER A 300 20.69 18.34 -5.85
C SER A 300 20.85 17.60 -7.18
N SER A 301 19.78 16.94 -7.61
CA SER A 301 19.84 15.95 -8.69
C SER A 301 18.50 15.81 -9.40
N ASP A 302 18.57 15.32 -10.64
CA ASP A 302 17.42 14.89 -11.42
C ASP A 302 17.27 13.38 -11.28
N TRP A 303 16.08 12.95 -10.87
CA TRP A 303 15.75 11.54 -10.66
C TRP A 303 14.81 11.06 -11.75
N TYR A 304 15.19 9.96 -12.41
CA TYR A 304 14.39 9.26 -13.41
C TYR A 304 14.01 7.91 -12.82
N THR A 305 12.73 7.70 -12.51
CA THR A 305 12.23 6.48 -11.90
C THR A 305 11.32 5.76 -12.88
N THR A 306 11.56 4.47 -13.10
CA THR A 306 10.60 3.58 -13.76
C THR A 306 10.19 2.50 -12.78
N GLY A 307 8.89 2.25 -12.68
CA GLY A 307 8.29 1.34 -11.73
C GLY A 307 7.34 0.35 -12.38
N LEU A 308 7.13 -0.76 -11.69
CA LEU A 308 6.06 -1.70 -11.95
C LEU A 308 5.41 -2.06 -10.62
N SER A 309 4.14 -1.68 -10.47
CA SER A 309 3.29 -2.08 -9.35
C SER A 309 2.41 -3.27 -9.74
N ALA A 310 2.11 -4.15 -8.80
CA ALA A 310 1.21 -5.28 -8.97
C ALA A 310 0.34 -5.45 -7.72
N ASN A 311 -0.95 -5.71 -7.94
CA ASN A 311 -1.95 -5.97 -6.89
C ASN A 311 -2.61 -7.30 -7.21
N TRP A 312 -2.54 -8.25 -6.28
CA TRP A 312 -3.13 -9.58 -6.44
C TRP A 312 -4.01 -9.98 -5.24
N ASN A 313 -5.31 -10.05 -5.47
CA ASN A 313 -6.28 -10.66 -4.55
C ASN A 313 -6.23 -12.19 -4.73
N ILE A 314 -5.30 -12.85 -4.04
CA ILE A 314 -5.09 -14.30 -4.11
C ILE A 314 -6.37 -15.03 -3.66
N ALA A 315 -6.96 -14.55 -2.56
CA ALA A 315 -8.24 -15.00 -2.02
C ALA A 315 -8.97 -13.81 -1.39
N GLN A 316 -10.24 -13.98 -0.98
CA GLN A 316 -11.03 -12.91 -0.35
C GLN A 316 -10.36 -12.26 0.88
N GLN A 317 -9.52 -13.02 1.58
CA GLN A 317 -8.83 -12.60 2.80
C GLN A 317 -7.31 -12.48 2.62
N ILE A 318 -6.80 -12.67 1.41
CA ILE A 318 -5.35 -12.71 1.13
C ILE A 318 -5.05 -11.82 -0.06
N LYS A 319 -4.34 -10.72 0.19
CA LYS A 319 -3.92 -9.77 -0.83
C LYS A 319 -2.39 -9.66 -0.84
N LEU A 320 -1.80 -9.70 -2.02
CA LEU A 320 -0.39 -9.40 -2.23
C LEU A 320 -0.26 -8.09 -3.00
N ASP A 321 0.44 -7.13 -2.41
CA ASP A 321 0.89 -5.91 -3.06
C ASP A 321 2.39 -6.02 -3.31
N ALA A 322 2.84 -5.70 -4.52
CA ALA A 322 4.25 -5.71 -4.88
C ALA A 322 4.62 -4.52 -5.75
N ARG A 323 5.82 -3.97 -5.57
CA ARG A 323 6.38 -2.91 -6.41
C ARG A 323 7.86 -3.13 -6.65
N GLY A 324 8.27 -3.15 -7.91
CA GLY A 324 9.67 -3.04 -8.30
C GLY A 324 9.93 -1.67 -8.94
N LEU A 325 11.10 -1.08 -8.71
CA LEU A 325 11.51 0.13 -9.41
C LEU A 325 13.01 0.15 -9.69
N TYR A 326 13.37 0.88 -10.75
CA TYR A 326 14.71 1.35 -11.03
C TYR A 326 14.70 2.88 -11.03
N ARG A 327 15.72 3.47 -10.41
CA ARG A 327 15.92 4.92 -10.37
C ARG A 327 17.35 5.26 -10.75
N ARG A 328 17.49 6.20 -11.68
CA ARG A 328 18.73 6.91 -11.96
C ARG A 328 18.68 8.28 -11.28
N GLY A 329 19.68 8.61 -10.47
CA GLY A 329 19.86 9.94 -9.90
C GLY A 329 21.09 10.61 -10.51
N ASP A 330 20.88 11.68 -11.28
CA ASP A 330 21.94 12.45 -11.93
C ASP A 330 22.20 13.74 -11.14
N ALA A 331 23.33 13.80 -10.47
CA ALA A 331 23.77 14.95 -9.68
C ALA A 331 24.90 15.71 -10.40
N ALA A 332 25.14 16.96 -9.98
CA ALA A 332 26.27 17.74 -10.51
C ALA A 332 27.64 17.11 -10.19
N LEU A 333 27.74 16.40 -9.07
CA LEU A 333 28.94 15.69 -8.66
C LEU A 333 28.77 14.19 -8.92
N ALA A 334 29.73 13.59 -9.63
CA ALA A 334 29.66 12.17 -10.01
C ALA A 334 29.52 11.25 -8.79
N PHE A 335 30.20 11.56 -7.68
CA PHE A 335 30.11 10.77 -6.44
C PHE A 335 28.77 10.90 -5.69
N GLN A 336 27.88 11.76 -6.16
CA GLN A 336 26.50 11.89 -5.68
C GLN A 336 25.47 11.34 -6.67
N SER A 337 25.91 10.98 -7.89
CA SER A 337 25.07 10.31 -8.88
C SER A 337 25.01 8.82 -8.57
N PHE A 338 23.87 8.19 -8.84
CA PHE A 338 23.63 6.81 -8.45
C PHE A 338 22.61 6.09 -9.32
N ASP A 339 22.73 4.76 -9.33
CA ASP A 339 21.69 3.83 -9.74
C ASP A 339 21.08 3.17 -8.51
N GLN A 340 19.76 3.04 -8.51
CA GLN A 340 19.01 2.41 -7.42
C GLN A 340 17.99 1.40 -7.96
N TRP A 341 18.01 0.20 -7.40
CA TRP A 341 16.95 -0.79 -7.56
C TRP A 341 16.21 -0.93 -6.24
N ALA A 342 14.88 -1.01 -6.28
CA ALA A 342 14.10 -1.34 -5.09
C ALA A 342 12.98 -2.33 -5.41
N LEU A 343 12.74 -3.23 -4.47
CA LEU A 343 11.64 -4.18 -4.48
C LEU A 343 10.92 -4.11 -3.13
N GLU A 344 9.61 -4.01 -3.17
CA GLU A 344 8.74 -4.04 -2.00
C GLU A 344 7.61 -5.06 -2.23
N ALA A 345 7.29 -5.85 -1.20
CA ALA A 345 6.14 -6.73 -1.22
C ALA A 345 5.50 -6.81 0.17
N ALA A 346 4.17 -6.79 0.21
CA ALA A 346 3.37 -6.93 1.42
C ALA A 346 2.23 -7.92 1.20
N LEU A 347 2.11 -8.91 2.09
CA LEU A 347 1.04 -9.92 2.05
C LEU A 347 0.03 -9.63 3.15
N THR A 348 -1.10 -9.03 2.82
CA THR A 348 -2.19 -8.73 3.76
C THR A 348 -3.06 -9.96 3.97
N LEU A 349 -3.16 -10.41 5.22
CA LEU A 349 -4.05 -11.48 5.68
C LEU A 349 -5.15 -10.86 6.54
N GLU A 350 -6.40 -10.97 6.09
CA GLU A 350 -7.57 -10.49 6.81
C GLU A 350 -8.28 -11.61 7.57
N PHE A 351 -8.76 -11.32 8.78
CA PHE A 351 -9.50 -12.28 9.59
C PHE A 351 -10.58 -11.58 10.43
N ALA A 352 -11.56 -12.37 10.86
CA ALA A 352 -12.67 -11.86 11.66
C ALA A 352 -12.16 -11.30 13.00
N PRO A 353 -12.71 -10.16 13.46
CA PRO A 353 -12.36 -9.61 14.75
C PRO A 353 -12.87 -10.52 15.88
N PRO A 354 -12.28 -10.44 17.09
CA PRO A 354 -12.66 -11.28 18.22
C PRO A 354 -14.05 -10.96 18.79
N PHE A 355 -14.61 -9.79 18.51
CA PHE A 355 -15.91 -9.36 19.02
C PHE A 355 -16.88 -9.03 17.89
N VAL A 356 -18.13 -9.50 18.04
CA VAL A 356 -19.18 -9.42 17.00
C VAL A 356 -19.61 -7.98 16.66
N TRP A 357 -19.48 -7.06 17.61
CA TRP A 357 -19.77 -5.63 17.40
C TRP A 357 -18.71 -4.93 16.54
N MET A 358 -17.54 -5.53 16.34
CA MET A 358 -16.54 -4.99 15.41
C MET A 358 -16.92 -5.39 13.99
N SER A 359 -17.33 -4.41 13.17
CA SER A 359 -17.89 -4.68 11.84
C SER A 359 -16.85 -4.84 10.72
N ARG A 360 -15.56 -4.61 10.98
CA ARG A 360 -14.49 -4.72 9.98
C ARG A 360 -13.42 -5.74 10.41
N ASN A 361 -12.91 -6.47 9.43
CA ASN A 361 -11.84 -7.46 9.63
C ASN A 361 -10.58 -6.80 10.19
N TRP A 362 -9.86 -7.56 11.01
CA TRP A 362 -8.50 -7.25 11.39
C TRP A 362 -7.55 -7.77 10.32
N SER A 363 -6.34 -7.21 10.27
CA SER A 363 -5.34 -7.67 9.30
C SER A 363 -3.95 -7.72 9.89
N ILE A 364 -3.16 -8.69 9.39
CA ILE A 364 -1.72 -8.76 9.57
C ILE A 364 -1.08 -8.72 8.18
N ALA A 365 -0.10 -7.84 7.99
CA ALA A 365 0.61 -7.66 6.74
C ALA A 365 2.12 -7.76 6.97
N PRO A 366 2.71 -8.98 6.93
CA PRO A 366 4.15 -9.12 6.75
C PRO A 366 4.59 -8.43 5.46
N PHE A 367 5.73 -7.75 5.52
CA PHE A 367 6.32 -7.08 4.37
C PHE A 367 7.84 -7.27 4.32
N VAL A 368 8.37 -7.13 3.11
CA VAL A 368 9.79 -7.06 2.83
C VAL A 368 10.04 -5.90 1.87
N ARG A 369 11.12 -5.17 2.13
CA ARG A 369 11.66 -4.16 1.23
C ARG A 369 13.14 -4.39 1.07
N TRP A 370 13.61 -4.32 -0.17
CA TRP A 370 15.00 -4.40 -0.54
C TRP A 370 15.36 -3.19 -1.38
N ILE A 371 16.50 -2.55 -1.10
CA ILE A 371 17.02 -1.43 -1.87
C ILE A 371 18.52 -1.65 -2.11
N ASP A 372 18.94 -1.57 -3.36
CA ASP A 372 20.34 -1.58 -3.80
C ASP A 372 20.66 -0.21 -4.36
N THR A 373 21.65 0.50 -3.80
CA THR A 373 22.07 1.81 -4.31
C THR A 373 23.56 1.80 -4.59
N ARG A 374 23.96 2.13 -5.83
CA ARG A 374 25.35 2.16 -6.28
C ARG A 374 25.67 3.55 -6.79
N PHE A 375 26.71 4.16 -6.24
CA PHE A 375 27.16 5.49 -6.67
C PHE A 375 28.15 5.38 -7.83
N ASP A 376 28.21 6.40 -8.68
CA ASP A 376 29.04 6.33 -9.90
C ASP A 376 30.53 6.50 -9.61
N ALA A 377 30.90 7.19 -8.53
CA ALA A 377 32.27 7.51 -8.20
C ALA A 377 32.54 7.50 -6.70
N ALA A 378 33.81 7.35 -6.33
CA ALA A 378 34.27 7.45 -4.96
C ALA A 378 34.14 8.90 -4.46
N ASN A 379 33.71 9.07 -3.22
CA ASN A 379 33.57 10.38 -2.62
C ASN A 379 34.93 10.82 -2.06
N PRO A 380 35.58 11.86 -2.63
CA PRO A 380 36.95 12.21 -2.28
C PRO A 380 37.13 12.66 -0.83
N PHE A 381 36.05 13.04 -0.16
CA PHE A 381 36.08 13.50 1.21
C PHE A 381 35.83 12.38 2.25
N ILE A 382 35.18 11.29 1.83
CA ILE A 382 34.92 10.13 2.71
C ILE A 382 36.01 9.09 2.49
N ASP A 383 36.10 8.57 1.27
CA ASP A 383 37.09 7.58 0.86
C ASP A 383 37.31 7.73 -0.66
N PRO A 384 38.46 8.28 -1.09
CA PRO A 384 38.72 8.54 -2.51
C PRO A 384 38.96 7.26 -3.33
N LEU A 385 39.12 6.10 -2.68
CA LEU A 385 39.44 4.83 -3.34
C LEU A 385 38.24 3.88 -3.41
N THR A 386 37.23 4.08 -2.56
CA THR A 386 36.09 3.17 -2.45
C THR A 386 34.81 3.82 -2.96
N VAL A 387 34.23 3.23 -4.01
CA VAL A 387 32.89 3.60 -4.49
C VAL A 387 31.83 3.05 -3.52
N ARG A 388 30.87 3.90 -3.14
CA ARG A 388 29.79 3.52 -2.23
C ARG A 388 28.79 2.60 -2.92
N SER A 389 28.50 1.47 -2.29
CA SER A 389 27.41 0.56 -2.64
C SER A 389 26.71 0.15 -1.36
N ASP A 390 25.39 0.34 -1.32
CA ASP A 390 24.55 0.04 -0.16
C ASP A 390 23.51 -1.01 -0.52
N HIS A 391 23.36 -2.00 0.37
CA HIS A 391 22.35 -3.05 0.31
C HIS A 391 21.47 -2.94 1.55
N GLN A 392 20.23 -2.49 1.38
CA GLN A 392 19.28 -2.27 2.46
C GLN A 392 18.19 -3.33 2.43
N TRP A 393 17.86 -3.86 3.60
CA TRP A 393 16.74 -4.76 3.85
C TRP A 393 15.88 -4.19 4.97
N SER A 394 14.57 -4.11 4.74
CA SER A 394 13.56 -3.89 5.79
C SER A 394 12.61 -5.07 5.79
N VAL A 395 12.48 -5.75 6.93
CA VAL A 395 11.51 -6.83 7.12
C VAL A 395 10.65 -6.53 8.33
N GLY A 396 9.36 -6.79 8.23
CA GLY A 396 8.46 -6.46 9.33
C GLY A 396 7.07 -7.03 9.15
N ALA A 397 6.19 -6.68 10.08
CA ALA A 397 4.77 -6.96 10.00
C ALA A 397 3.99 -5.79 10.58
N LEU A 398 2.92 -5.41 9.88
CA LEU A 398 1.93 -4.44 10.34
C LEU A 398 0.69 -5.21 10.79
N PHE A 399 0.17 -4.87 11.97
CA PHE A 399 -1.12 -5.33 12.47
C PHE A 399 -2.07 -4.15 12.52
N ASN A 400 -3.26 -4.30 11.91
CA ASN A 400 -4.31 -3.31 11.95
C ASN A 400 -5.58 -3.92 12.53
N ALA A 401 -6.09 -3.29 13.59
CA ALA A 401 -7.32 -3.65 14.28
C ALA A 401 -8.31 -2.48 14.24
N PRO A 402 -9.14 -2.37 13.19
CA PRO A 402 -10.28 -1.47 13.22
C PRO A 402 -11.22 -1.82 14.37
N ILE A 403 -11.59 -0.80 15.15
CA ILE A 403 -12.50 -0.95 16.30
C ILE A 403 -13.89 -0.49 15.90
N THR A 404 -13.97 0.65 15.23
CA THR A 404 -15.21 1.21 14.67
C THR A 404 -15.05 1.44 13.17
N ARG A 405 -16.09 2.01 12.54
CA ARG A 405 -16.00 2.44 11.15
C ARG A 405 -14.85 3.42 10.92
N ASN A 406 -14.63 4.35 11.85
CA ASN A 406 -13.68 5.45 11.66
C ASN A 406 -12.42 5.32 12.50
N PHE A 407 -12.41 4.53 13.57
CA PHE A 407 -11.28 4.43 14.49
C PHE A 407 -10.77 2.99 14.64
N GLY A 408 -9.48 2.87 14.92
CA GLY A 408 -8.80 1.60 15.13
C GLY A 408 -7.49 1.76 15.85
N ILE A 409 -6.77 0.67 15.98
CA ILE A 409 -5.41 0.61 16.50
C ILE A 409 -4.53 -0.09 15.48
N SER A 410 -3.27 0.32 15.44
CA SER A 410 -2.24 -0.31 14.62
C SER A 410 -0.98 -0.56 15.45
N ALA A 411 -0.29 -1.64 15.12
CA ALA A 411 1.01 -1.97 15.66
C ALA A 411 1.93 -2.43 14.54
N ALA A 412 3.21 -2.09 14.57
CA ALA A 412 4.18 -2.58 13.61
C ALA A 412 5.46 -3.00 14.30
N VAL A 413 6.08 -4.06 13.79
CA VAL A 413 7.46 -4.44 14.12
C VAL A 413 8.28 -4.43 12.84
N GLN A 414 9.47 -3.86 12.89
CA GLN A 414 10.34 -3.74 11.72
C GLN A 414 11.81 -3.86 12.13
N TYR A 415 12.56 -4.61 11.32
CA TYR A 415 14.01 -4.66 11.39
C TYR A 415 14.59 -4.14 10.08
N ASP A 416 15.41 -3.10 10.18
CA ASP A 416 16.18 -2.53 9.09
C ASP A 416 17.65 -2.95 9.22
N LYS A 417 18.27 -3.32 8.10
CA LYS A 417 19.70 -3.57 8.01
C LYS A 417 20.24 -2.98 6.71
N THR A 418 21.31 -2.21 6.81
CA THR A 418 22.09 -1.69 5.69
C THR A 418 23.50 -2.25 5.77
N ASP A 419 23.88 -3.03 4.78
CA ASP A 419 25.27 -3.40 4.53
C ASP A 419 25.84 -2.43 3.47
N SER A 420 27.04 -1.90 3.70
CA SER A 420 27.66 -0.91 2.80
C SER A 420 29.15 -1.15 2.60
N SER A 421 29.66 -0.81 1.41
CA SER A 421 31.10 -0.79 1.14
C SER A 421 31.85 0.19 2.06
N LEU A 422 31.17 1.26 2.51
CA LEU A 422 31.71 2.24 3.45
C LEU A 422 31.15 2.00 4.87
N PRO A 423 32.00 1.97 5.92
CA PRO A 423 31.54 1.68 7.28
C PRO A 423 30.52 2.71 7.80
N ASN A 424 30.58 3.96 7.32
CA ASN A 424 29.71 5.07 7.72
C ASN A 424 28.21 4.78 7.53
N TYR A 425 27.88 3.89 6.59
CA TYR A 425 26.50 3.60 6.22
C TYR A 425 26.07 2.18 6.59
N ARG A 426 26.89 1.45 7.34
CA ARG A 426 26.52 0.12 7.87
C ARG A 426 25.63 0.29 9.08
N LEU A 427 24.34 0.04 8.93
CA LEU A 427 23.33 0.39 9.93
C LEU A 427 22.44 -0.80 10.22
N ASP A 428 21.99 -0.92 11.47
CA ASP A 428 20.88 -1.78 11.84
C ASP A 428 19.93 -1.05 12.79
N ASN A 429 18.63 -1.33 12.67
CA ASN A 429 17.64 -0.76 13.55
C ASN A 429 16.44 -1.71 13.70
N PHE A 430 16.22 -2.20 14.91
CA PHE A 430 14.94 -2.77 15.32
C PHE A 430 14.00 -1.68 15.83
N SER A 431 12.76 -1.69 15.35
CA SER A 431 11.73 -0.75 15.77
C SER A 431 10.38 -1.41 16.03
N VAL A 432 9.65 -0.85 16.99
CA VAL A 432 8.27 -1.24 17.34
C VAL A 432 7.44 0.03 17.39
N MET A 433 6.32 0.03 16.68
CA MET A 433 5.39 1.16 16.58
C MET A 433 4.02 0.74 17.09
N PHE A 434 3.34 1.63 17.80
CA PHE A 434 1.97 1.38 18.26
C PHE A 434 1.21 2.70 18.36
N GLY A 435 -0.06 2.69 17.91
CA GLY A 435 -0.94 3.80 18.19
C GLY A 435 -2.28 3.76 17.45
N PRO A 436 -3.16 4.73 17.78
CA PRO A 436 -4.47 4.85 17.18
C PRO A 436 -4.42 5.20 15.69
N THR A 437 -5.43 4.73 14.97
CA THR A 437 -5.70 5.06 13.56
C THR A 437 -7.08 5.66 13.42
N ALA A 438 -7.23 6.60 12.49
CA ALA A 438 -8.50 7.13 12.04
C ALA A 438 -8.63 7.00 10.52
N ARG A 439 -9.86 6.86 10.01
CA ARG A 439 -10.18 6.88 8.57
C ARG A 439 -11.55 7.49 8.31
N PHE A 440 -11.76 8.05 7.13
CA PHE A 440 -13.05 8.63 6.73
C PHE A 440 -13.32 8.58 5.23
#